data_AF-A0AAW1MKB3-F1
#
_entry.id   AF-A0AAW1MKB3-F1
#
_cell.length_a   1.000
_cell.length_b   1.000
_cell.length_c   1.000
_cell.angle_alpha   90.00
_cell.angle_beta   90.00
_cell.angle_gamma   90.00
#
_symmetry.space_group_name_H-M   'P 1'
#
loop_
_entity.id
_entity.type
_entity.pdbx_description
1 polymer ?
#
loop_
_entity_poly.entity_id
_entity_poly.type
_entity_poly.pdbx_seq_one_letter_code
_entity_poly.pdbx_strand_id
1 'polypeptide(L)'
;MVGEAAEVIQDRISDDELIMIKGPKARTAASIILRGPNDFYCDKRPKARTAASIILRGPNDFYCDEMERSIHDALCVVKRVLESKSVVAGGGSVEAALSIYLENFATSLSSREQLAIAEFARSLLIIPKILAVNAAQDATDLVAKLRAYQNSSQTKVDHAHLKWVGLDLTDGTVRDNKKAGVLEPTISKIKSLKFATEAAITILRIDDMIKLDPEQKEGKGYKEAMDSGELYD
;
A
#
# COMPACT_ATOMS: atom_id res chain seq x y z
N MET A 1 -13.05 24.44 -22.30
CA MET A 1 -13.25 25.73 -21.62
C MET A 1 -12.27 25.78 -20.45
N VAL A 2 -11.22 26.60 -20.56
CA VAL A 2 -10.21 26.79 -19.50
C VAL A 2 -10.89 27.59 -18.37
N GLY A 3 -10.74 27.19 -17.11
CA GLY A 3 -11.55 27.71 -15.98
C GLY A 3 -11.38 29.21 -15.68
N GLU A 4 -12.33 29.79 -14.95
CA GLU A 4 -12.32 31.19 -14.49
C GLU A 4 -11.72 31.30 -13.07
N ALA A 5 -10.89 32.32 -12.83
CA ALA A 5 -10.35 32.66 -11.52
C ALA A 5 -10.54 34.13 -11.16
N ALA A 6 -10.62 34.42 -9.86
CA ALA A 6 -10.98 35.74 -9.35
C ALA A 6 -9.82 36.74 -9.28
N GLU A 7 -8.59 36.27 -9.06
CA GLU A 7 -7.42 37.15 -8.92
C GLU A 7 -6.14 36.42 -9.33
N VAL A 8 -5.24 37.10 -10.04
CA VAL A 8 -3.88 36.61 -10.38
C VAL A 8 -2.88 37.58 -9.76
N ILE A 9 -2.02 37.10 -8.88
CA ILE A 9 -1.02 37.93 -8.19
C ILE A 9 0.34 37.26 -8.34
N GLN A 10 1.34 38.00 -8.79
CA GLN A 10 2.72 37.57 -8.69
C GLN A 10 3.26 37.99 -7.33
N ASP A 11 3.64 37.03 -6.49
CA ASP A 11 4.16 37.29 -5.15
C ASP A 11 5.50 36.58 -4.97
N ARG A 12 6.46 37.26 -4.35
CA ARG A 12 7.80 36.72 -4.12
C ARG A 12 7.82 35.98 -2.80
N ILE A 13 7.96 34.66 -2.85
CA ILE A 13 8.04 33.84 -1.64
C ILE A 13 9.43 33.20 -1.59
N SER A 14 10.28 33.72 -0.71
CA SER A 14 11.72 33.42 -0.65
C SER A 14 12.44 34.01 -1.87
N ASP A 15 13.17 33.19 -2.63
CA ASP A 15 14.06 33.66 -3.70
C ASP A 15 13.35 33.77 -5.06
N ASP A 16 12.20 33.09 -5.22
CA ASP A 16 11.49 32.95 -6.49
C ASP A 16 10.18 33.76 -6.54
N GLU A 17 9.79 34.14 -7.76
CA GLU A 17 8.51 34.79 -8.07
C GLU A 17 7.47 33.73 -8.43
N LEU A 18 6.34 33.72 -7.71
CA LEU A 18 5.25 32.76 -7.93
C LEU A 18 4.04 33.49 -8.51
N ILE A 19 3.51 32.99 -9.63
CA ILE A 19 2.21 33.44 -10.14
C ILE A 19 1.13 32.73 -9.32
N MET A 20 0.54 33.45 -8.39
CA MET A 20 -0.57 32.98 -7.58
C MET A 20 -1.89 33.23 -8.29
N ILE A 21 -2.83 32.29 -8.22
CA ILE A 21 -4.21 32.59 -8.61
C ILE A 21 -5.17 32.20 -7.52
N LYS A 22 -6.00 33.14 -7.12
CA LYS A 22 -6.92 33.01 -6.01
C LYS A 22 -8.35 32.90 -6.52
N GLY A 23 -9.12 32.03 -5.88
CA GLY A 23 -10.57 31.91 -6.08
C GLY A 23 -11.03 31.31 -7.42
N PRO A 24 -10.50 30.15 -7.86
CA PRO A 24 -11.03 29.46 -9.03
C PRO A 24 -12.46 28.93 -8.79
N LYS A 25 -13.35 29.11 -9.78
CA LYS A 25 -14.78 28.71 -9.70
C LYS A 25 -15.04 27.24 -10.02
N ALA A 26 -14.21 26.59 -10.82
CA ALA A 26 -14.68 25.48 -11.66
C ALA A 26 -14.21 24.06 -11.29
N ARG A 27 -13.10 23.83 -10.57
CA ARG A 27 -12.66 22.46 -10.22
C ARG A 27 -11.89 22.38 -8.90
N THR A 28 -12.10 21.27 -8.18
CA THR A 28 -11.24 20.78 -7.10
C THR A 28 -9.85 20.48 -7.67
N ALA A 29 -8.88 21.35 -7.43
CA ALA A 29 -7.48 21.09 -7.73
C ALA A 29 -6.76 20.73 -6.41
N ALA A 30 -6.09 19.58 -6.39
CA ALA A 30 -5.02 19.33 -5.44
C ALA A 30 -3.73 19.80 -6.12
N SER A 31 -3.18 20.92 -5.68
CA SER A 31 -1.87 21.39 -6.11
C SER A 31 -0.83 20.85 -5.11
N ILE A 32 -0.14 19.78 -5.51
CA ILE A 32 1.14 19.41 -4.91
C ILE A 32 2.17 20.27 -5.64
N ILE A 33 2.79 21.21 -4.92
CA ILE A 33 3.79 22.10 -5.49
C ILE A 33 5.13 21.35 -5.38
N LEU A 34 5.56 20.81 -6.51
CA LEU A 34 6.89 20.24 -6.70
C LEU A 34 7.87 21.38 -6.98
N ARG A 35 8.87 21.54 -6.11
CA ARG A 35 10.01 22.41 -6.39
C ARG A 35 10.95 21.69 -7.35
N GLY A 36 10.88 22.09 -8.61
CA GLY A 36 11.96 22.01 -9.59
C GLY A 36 12.15 23.39 -10.24
N PRO A 37 13.21 23.62 -11.03
CA PRO A 37 13.64 24.93 -11.54
C PRO A 37 12.73 25.57 -12.62
N ASN A 38 11.41 25.38 -12.54
CA ASN A 38 10.44 25.93 -13.49
C ASN A 38 9.26 26.61 -12.78
N ASP A 39 8.65 27.57 -13.48
CA ASP A 39 7.55 28.42 -13.01
C ASP A 39 6.31 27.60 -12.63
N PHE A 40 5.85 27.74 -11.38
CA PHE A 40 4.61 27.11 -10.91
C PHE A 40 3.67 28.07 -10.19
N TYR A 41 2.41 27.67 -10.21
CA TYR A 41 1.27 28.47 -9.86
C TYR A 41 0.61 27.99 -8.56
N CYS A 42 0.38 28.91 -7.62
CA CYS A 42 -0.13 28.56 -6.28
C CYS A 42 -1.51 29.18 -6.03
N ASP A 43 -2.53 28.34 -5.76
CA ASP A 43 -3.84 28.83 -5.31
C ASP A 43 -3.88 29.02 -3.80
N LYS A 44 -3.94 30.27 -3.36
CA LYS A 44 -4.21 30.62 -1.96
C LYS A 44 -5.67 31.04 -1.83
N ARG A 45 -6.44 30.22 -1.09
CA ARG A 45 -7.86 30.38 -0.68
C ARG A 45 -8.87 29.84 -1.69
N PRO A 46 -8.97 28.50 -1.84
CA PRO A 46 -10.18 27.90 -2.38
C PRO A 46 -11.36 28.30 -1.47
N LYS A 47 -12.45 28.83 -2.04
CA LYS A 47 -13.68 29.13 -1.29
C LYS A 47 -14.29 27.87 -0.64
N ALA A 48 -13.95 26.70 -1.15
CA ALA A 48 -14.28 25.40 -0.57
C ALA A 48 -13.16 24.94 0.38
N ARG A 49 -13.52 24.59 1.63
CA ARG A 49 -12.61 24.00 2.64
C ARG A 49 -12.09 22.59 2.29
N THR A 50 -12.33 22.12 1.07
CA THR A 50 -12.05 20.75 0.60
C THR A 50 -10.69 20.60 -0.10
N ALA A 51 -9.89 21.67 -0.18
CA ALA A 51 -8.57 21.65 -0.79
C ALA A 51 -7.53 22.32 0.11
N ALA A 52 -6.32 21.74 0.12
CA ALA A 52 -5.16 22.24 0.86
C ALA A 52 -3.92 22.11 -0.03
N SER A 53 -2.99 23.07 0.07
CA SER A 53 -1.72 23.06 -0.65
C SER A 53 -0.57 22.89 0.34
N ILE A 54 0.32 21.94 0.06
CA ILE A 54 1.52 21.66 0.85
C ILE A 54 2.74 22.03 -0.01
N ILE A 55 3.60 22.91 0.50
CA ILE A 55 4.81 23.34 -0.19
C ILE A 55 5.98 22.51 0.32
N LEU A 56 6.58 21.69 -0.55
CA LEU A 56 7.75 20.90 -0.24
C LEU A 56 9.01 21.63 -0.69
N ARG A 57 10.01 21.70 0.19
CA ARG A 57 11.29 22.34 -0.09
C ARG A 57 12.40 21.31 0.09
N GLY A 58 12.95 20.85 -1.03
CA GLY A 58 14.10 19.96 -1.06
C GLY A 58 15.32 20.65 -1.71
N PRO A 59 16.53 20.14 -1.45
CA PRO A 59 17.76 20.62 -2.07
C PRO A 59 17.89 20.22 -3.55
N ASN A 60 17.14 19.21 -4.01
CA ASN A 60 17.10 18.73 -5.39
C ASN A 60 15.74 18.06 -5.68
N ASP A 61 15.43 17.85 -6.96
CA ASP A 61 14.15 17.28 -7.40
C ASP A 61 13.94 15.85 -6.88
N PHE A 62 15.00 15.04 -6.83
CA PHE A 62 14.92 13.66 -6.30
C PHE A 62 14.48 13.60 -4.83
N TYR A 63 14.94 14.54 -3.98
CA TYR A 63 14.48 14.61 -2.60
C TYR A 63 13.06 15.14 -2.52
N CYS A 64 12.67 16.09 -3.40
CA CYS A 64 11.29 16.56 -3.47
C CYS A 64 10.33 15.41 -3.82
N ASP A 65 10.67 14.56 -4.78
CA ASP A 65 9.87 13.40 -5.19
C ASP A 65 9.72 12.38 -4.04
N GLU A 66 10.80 12.11 -3.30
CA GLU A 66 10.76 11.20 -2.16
C GLU A 66 9.95 11.78 -1.00
N MET A 67 10.06 13.09 -0.76
CA MET A 67 9.24 13.80 0.23
C MET A 67 7.76 13.78 -0.14
N GLU A 68 7.41 13.95 -1.42
CA GLU A 68 6.04 13.84 -1.90
C GLU A 68 5.49 12.45 -1.61
N ARG A 69 6.21 11.40 -2.00
CA ARG A 69 5.81 10.00 -1.76
C ARG A 69 5.59 9.73 -0.28
N SER A 70 6.55 10.11 0.56
CA SER A 70 6.46 9.94 2.01
C SER A 70 5.24 10.64 2.63
N ILE A 71 4.94 11.87 2.19
CA ILE A 71 3.79 12.63 2.68
C ILE A 71 2.49 12.03 2.17
N HIS A 72 2.46 11.58 0.92
CA HIS A 72 1.29 10.90 0.35
C HIS A 72 0.94 9.65 1.15
N ASP A 73 1.93 8.82 1.48
CA ASP A 73 1.75 7.61 2.28
C ASP A 73 1.27 7.94 3.69
N ALA A 74 1.88 8.92 4.35
CA ALA A 74 1.46 9.35 5.69
C ALA A 74 0.00 9.84 5.71
N LEU A 75 -0.40 10.67 4.72
CA LEU A 75 -1.77 11.15 4.59
C LEU A 75 -2.76 10.01 4.30
N CYS A 76 -2.36 9.04 3.48
CA CYS A 76 -3.14 7.84 3.20
C CYS A 76 -3.38 7.01 4.46
N VAL A 77 -2.35 6.82 5.30
CA VAL A 77 -2.49 6.11 6.59
C VAL A 77 -3.43 6.87 7.52
N VAL A 78 -3.23 8.18 7.71
CA VAL A 78 -4.08 9.01 8.58
C VAL A 78 -5.54 8.97 8.13
N LYS A 79 -5.79 9.10 6.82
CA LYS A 79 -7.14 8.97 6.25
C LYS A 79 -7.78 7.64 6.60
N ARG A 80 -7.05 6.53 6.43
CA ARG A 80 -7.55 5.19 6.73
C ARG A 80 -7.83 4.98 8.21
N VAL A 81 -7.00 5.52 9.10
CA VAL A 81 -7.26 5.50 10.55
C VAL A 81 -8.53 6.27 10.89
N LEU A 82 -8.72 7.46 10.33
CA LEU A 82 -9.90 8.29 10.58
C LEU A 82 -11.20 7.64 10.06
N GLU A 83 -11.15 6.98 8.90
CA GLU A 83 -12.28 6.22 8.34
C GLU A 83 -12.62 5.00 9.21
N SER A 84 -11.59 4.26 9.66
CA SER A 84 -11.72 2.95 10.31
C SER A 84 -11.95 3.01 11.82
N LYS A 85 -11.52 4.11 12.49
CA LYS A 85 -11.53 4.33 13.95
C LYS A 85 -10.92 3.20 14.80
N SER A 86 -10.21 2.27 14.19
CA SER A 86 -9.62 1.11 14.84
C SER A 86 -8.23 0.85 14.27
N VAL A 87 -7.32 0.48 15.17
CA VAL A 87 -5.91 0.27 14.88
C VAL A 87 -5.40 -0.97 15.59
N VAL A 88 -4.38 -1.57 15.01
CA VAL A 88 -3.69 -2.78 15.50
C VAL A 88 -2.19 -2.53 15.56
N ALA A 89 -1.46 -3.34 16.33
CA ALA A 89 0.01 -3.28 16.34
C ALA A 89 0.59 -3.72 15.00
N GLY A 90 1.53 -2.94 14.46
CA GLY A 90 2.28 -3.32 13.28
C GLY A 90 3.46 -4.25 13.57
N GLY A 91 4.40 -4.36 12.63
CA GLY A 91 5.64 -5.13 12.79
C GLY A 91 5.43 -6.64 12.86
N GLY A 92 4.44 -7.18 12.15
CA GLY A 92 4.18 -8.62 12.09
C GLY A 92 3.46 -9.22 13.30
N SER A 93 3.05 -8.38 14.27
CA SER A 93 2.36 -8.81 15.49
C SER A 93 1.03 -9.52 15.19
N VAL A 94 0.22 -8.92 14.31
CA VAL A 94 -1.10 -9.44 13.93
C VAL A 94 -0.97 -10.78 13.21
N GLU A 95 -0.03 -10.90 12.30
CA GLU A 95 0.22 -12.10 11.52
C GLU A 95 0.67 -13.27 12.40
N ALA A 96 1.58 -13.02 13.36
CA ALA A 96 1.99 -14.02 14.34
C ALA A 96 0.84 -14.44 15.26
N ALA A 97 -0.01 -13.48 15.68
CA ALA A 97 -1.18 -13.76 16.50
C ALA A 97 -2.20 -14.65 15.80
N LEU A 98 -2.51 -14.31 14.55
CA LEU A 98 -3.43 -15.05 13.71
C LEU A 98 -2.90 -16.45 13.40
N SER A 99 -1.59 -16.58 13.15
CA SER A 99 -0.95 -17.88 12.93
C SER A 99 -1.20 -18.84 14.09
N ILE A 100 -0.92 -18.42 15.33
CA ILE A 100 -1.13 -19.25 16.53
C ILE A 100 -2.62 -19.57 16.73
N TYR A 101 -3.49 -18.57 16.55
CA TYR A 101 -4.93 -18.76 16.70
C TYR A 101 -5.47 -19.80 15.72
N LEU A 102 -5.04 -19.72 14.45
CA LEU A 102 -5.46 -20.63 13.40
C LEU A 102 -4.88 -22.03 13.57
N GLU A 103 -3.64 -22.17 14.07
CA GLU A 103 -3.08 -23.48 14.42
C GLU A 103 -3.87 -24.15 15.54
N ASN A 104 -4.22 -23.41 16.61
CA ASN A 104 -5.07 -23.92 17.68
C ASN A 104 -6.46 -24.30 17.15
N PHE A 105 -7.04 -23.46 16.28
CA PHE A 105 -8.31 -23.76 15.62
C PHE A 105 -8.24 -25.01 14.74
N ALA A 106 -7.13 -25.23 14.01
CA ALA A 106 -6.93 -26.42 13.19
C ALA A 106 -6.97 -27.70 14.04
N THR A 107 -6.42 -27.69 15.26
CA THR A 107 -6.47 -28.87 16.15
C THR A 107 -7.88 -29.23 16.64
N SER A 108 -8.82 -28.28 16.60
CA SER A 108 -10.23 -28.56 16.92
C SER A 108 -10.99 -29.27 15.80
N LEU A 109 -10.40 -29.32 14.60
CA LEU A 109 -10.99 -29.93 13.41
C LEU A 109 -10.28 -31.26 13.10
N SER A 110 -11.04 -32.27 12.72
CA SER A 110 -10.54 -33.63 12.41
C SER A 110 -10.49 -33.95 10.91
N SER A 111 -10.85 -32.99 10.06
CA SER A 111 -11.00 -33.16 8.60
C SER A 111 -9.73 -32.79 7.83
N ARG A 112 -9.73 -33.01 6.50
CA ARG A 112 -8.70 -32.52 5.56
C ARG A 112 -8.47 -31.01 5.67
N GLU A 113 -9.46 -30.28 6.14
CA GLU A 113 -9.41 -28.85 6.44
C GLU A 113 -8.33 -28.49 7.48
N GLN A 114 -8.02 -29.39 8.41
CA GLN A 114 -6.97 -29.19 9.42
C GLN A 114 -5.62 -28.87 8.77
N LEU A 115 -5.24 -29.63 7.75
CA LEU A 115 -3.98 -29.44 7.04
C LEU A 115 -3.98 -28.13 6.26
N ALA A 116 -5.10 -27.80 5.60
CA ALA A 116 -5.23 -26.55 4.86
C ALA A 116 -5.10 -25.32 5.77
N ILE A 117 -5.74 -25.35 6.95
CA ILE A 117 -5.68 -24.25 7.92
C ILE A 117 -4.28 -24.14 8.53
N ALA A 118 -3.61 -25.27 8.81
CA ALA A 118 -2.25 -25.27 9.31
C ALA A 118 -1.26 -24.64 8.32
N GLU A 119 -1.36 -24.94 7.02
CA GLU A 119 -0.51 -24.30 6.01
C GLU A 119 -0.87 -22.83 5.81
N PHE A 120 -2.16 -22.47 5.86
CA PHE A 120 -2.58 -21.07 5.81
C PHE A 120 -2.00 -20.28 7.01
N ALA A 121 -2.03 -20.84 8.22
CA ALA A 121 -1.44 -20.22 9.41
C ALA A 121 0.07 -20.02 9.28
N ARG A 122 0.80 -20.97 8.71
CA ARG A 122 2.24 -20.84 8.44
C ARG A 122 2.52 -19.78 7.37
N SER A 123 1.67 -19.67 6.36
CA SER A 123 1.84 -18.68 5.30
C SER A 123 1.84 -17.24 5.85
N LEU A 124 1.07 -16.95 6.90
CA LEU A 124 1.04 -15.63 7.55
C LEU A 124 2.40 -15.23 8.15
N LEU A 125 3.21 -16.20 8.61
CA LEU A 125 4.54 -15.93 9.17
C LEU A 125 5.55 -15.47 8.12
N ILE A 126 5.23 -15.52 6.82
CA ILE A 126 6.11 -15.00 5.78
C ILE A 126 6.30 -13.49 5.90
N ILE A 127 5.29 -12.76 6.34
CA ILE A 127 5.32 -11.29 6.47
C ILE A 127 6.39 -10.86 7.50
N PRO A 128 6.35 -11.30 8.78
CA PRO A 128 7.41 -10.96 9.73
C PRO A 128 8.78 -11.50 9.31
N LYS A 129 8.84 -12.66 8.64
CA LYS A 129 10.10 -13.21 8.14
C LYS A 129 10.75 -12.30 7.08
N ILE A 130 9.97 -11.84 6.09
CA ILE A 130 10.47 -10.93 5.04
C ILE A 130 10.88 -9.59 5.65
N LEU A 131 10.11 -9.06 6.60
CA LEU A 131 10.47 -7.82 7.30
C LEU A 131 11.84 -7.93 8.00
N ALA A 132 12.10 -9.03 8.70
CA ALA A 132 13.38 -9.28 9.34
C ALA A 132 14.53 -9.45 8.33
N VAL A 133 14.31 -10.20 7.24
CA VAL A 133 15.31 -10.38 6.16
C VAL A 133 15.67 -9.05 5.50
N ASN A 134 14.67 -8.22 5.19
CA ASN A 134 14.88 -6.90 4.59
C ASN A 134 15.62 -5.94 5.53
N ALA A 135 15.52 -6.16 6.85
CA ALA A 135 16.25 -5.42 7.87
C ALA A 135 17.63 -6.01 8.19
N ALA A 136 18.08 -7.02 7.44
CA ALA A 136 19.34 -7.75 7.68
C ALA A 136 19.45 -8.37 9.09
N GLN A 137 18.33 -8.79 9.67
CA GLN A 137 18.25 -9.44 10.98
C GLN A 137 18.06 -10.97 10.85
N ASP A 138 18.36 -11.72 11.91
CA ASP A 138 18.06 -13.16 11.94
C ASP A 138 16.55 -13.39 12.06
N ALA A 139 15.93 -13.66 10.92
CA ALA A 139 14.50 -13.89 10.83
C ALA A 139 14.04 -15.15 11.57
N THR A 140 14.89 -16.16 11.74
CA THR A 140 14.51 -17.40 12.45
C THR A 140 14.36 -17.14 13.94
N ASP A 141 15.35 -16.48 14.53
CA ASP A 141 15.35 -16.13 15.95
C ASP A 141 14.24 -15.12 16.29
N LEU A 142 14.10 -14.05 15.49
CA LEU A 142 13.10 -13.02 15.71
C LEU A 142 11.66 -13.53 15.61
N VAL A 143 11.35 -14.32 14.57
CA VAL A 143 10.00 -14.88 14.39
C VAL A 143 9.70 -15.90 15.49
N ALA A 144 10.67 -16.71 15.92
CA ALA A 144 10.50 -17.66 17.02
C ALA A 144 10.21 -16.93 18.35
N LYS A 145 10.98 -15.89 18.67
CA LYS A 145 10.75 -15.02 19.84
C LYS A 145 9.37 -14.37 19.80
N LEU A 146 9.01 -13.76 18.67
CA LEU A 146 7.71 -13.13 18.50
C LEU A 146 6.56 -14.12 18.74
N ARG A 147 6.66 -15.32 18.17
CA ARG A 147 5.65 -16.38 18.35
C ARG A 147 5.55 -16.83 19.81
N ALA A 148 6.67 -16.94 20.53
CA ALA A 148 6.68 -17.30 21.95
C ALA A 148 5.97 -16.26 22.83
N TYR A 149 6.23 -14.97 22.60
CA TYR A 149 5.54 -13.88 23.31
C TYR A 149 4.04 -13.85 22.98
N GLN A 150 3.70 -14.01 21.71
CA GLN A 150 2.31 -13.96 21.28
C GLN A 150 1.50 -15.18 21.74
N ASN A 151 2.12 -16.35 21.81
CA ASN A 151 1.49 -17.56 22.38
C ASN A 151 1.21 -17.36 23.87
N SER A 152 2.20 -16.85 24.61
CA SER A 152 2.04 -16.51 26.03
C SER A 152 0.89 -15.52 26.25
N SER A 153 0.70 -14.56 25.35
CA SER A 153 -0.42 -13.61 25.39
C SER A 153 -1.79 -14.25 25.20
N GLN A 154 -1.89 -15.36 24.47
CA GLN A 154 -3.15 -16.04 24.17
C GLN A 154 -3.51 -17.06 25.26
N THR A 155 -2.51 -17.74 25.83
CA THR A 155 -2.74 -18.77 26.85
C THR A 155 -2.94 -18.19 28.25
N LYS A 156 -2.19 -17.13 28.62
CA LYS A 156 -2.18 -16.59 29.99
C LYS A 156 -2.84 -15.22 30.06
N VAL A 157 -3.84 -15.09 30.94
CA VAL A 157 -4.59 -13.84 31.13
C VAL A 157 -3.69 -12.71 31.63
N ASP A 158 -2.72 -13.01 32.50
CA ASP A 158 -1.76 -12.02 33.04
C ASP A 158 -0.86 -11.40 31.96
N HIS A 159 -0.67 -12.10 30.85
CA HIS A 159 0.19 -11.70 29.74
C HIS A 159 -0.58 -11.10 28.55
N ALA A 160 -1.86 -10.73 28.73
CA ALA A 160 -2.68 -10.14 27.66
C ALA A 160 -2.10 -8.84 27.05
N HIS A 161 -1.18 -8.18 27.75
CA HIS A 161 -0.46 -7.01 27.25
C HIS A 161 0.55 -7.35 26.14
N LEU A 162 1.03 -8.60 26.08
CA LEU A 162 1.99 -9.05 25.08
C LEU A 162 1.38 -9.10 23.66
N LYS A 163 0.05 -8.99 23.51
CA LYS A 163 -0.59 -8.94 22.20
C LYS A 163 -0.15 -7.78 21.30
N TRP A 164 0.43 -6.73 21.89
CA TRP A 164 0.92 -5.55 21.19
C TRP A 164 2.40 -5.66 20.80
N VAL A 165 3.01 -6.80 21.09
CA VAL A 165 4.41 -7.06 20.82
C VAL A 165 4.58 -7.37 19.34
N GLY A 166 5.53 -6.70 18.70
CA GLY A 166 5.91 -6.91 17.31
C GLY A 166 7.41 -6.82 17.11
N LEU A 167 7.85 -6.98 15.87
CA LEU A 167 9.26 -6.86 15.51
C LEU A 167 9.69 -5.40 15.51
N ASP A 168 10.84 -5.15 16.12
CA ASP A 168 11.59 -3.93 15.94
C ASP A 168 12.80 -4.19 15.04
N LEU A 169 12.77 -3.58 13.86
CA LEU A 169 13.77 -3.80 12.84
C LEU A 169 15.01 -2.91 13.03
N THR A 170 14.91 -1.81 13.77
CA THR A 170 16.06 -0.92 14.03
C THR A 170 17.02 -1.55 15.02
N ASP A 171 16.49 -2.09 16.12
CA ASP A 171 17.30 -2.66 17.20
C ASP A 171 17.47 -4.19 17.06
N GLY A 172 16.75 -4.82 16.13
CA GLY A 172 16.77 -6.27 15.94
C GLY A 172 16.22 -7.03 17.15
N THR A 173 15.21 -6.46 17.82
CA THR A 173 14.58 -7.07 19.00
C THR A 173 13.05 -7.07 18.88
N VAL A 174 12.39 -7.69 19.86
CA VAL A 174 10.93 -7.77 19.91
C VAL A 174 10.46 -6.78 20.98
N ARG A 175 9.56 -5.85 20.62
CA ARG A 175 9.12 -4.75 21.49
C ARG A 175 7.61 -4.54 21.47
N ASP A 176 7.10 -3.80 22.45
CA ASP A 176 5.71 -3.34 22.46
C ASP A 176 5.52 -2.20 21.43
N ASN A 177 4.95 -2.57 20.28
CA ASN A 177 4.75 -1.67 19.15
C ASN A 177 3.65 -0.64 19.41
N LYS A 178 2.74 -0.88 20.36
CA LYS A 178 1.75 0.12 20.76
C LYS A 178 2.42 1.28 21.49
N LYS A 179 3.37 0.99 22.39
CA LYS A 179 4.14 2.03 23.10
C LYS A 179 5.10 2.77 22.18
N ALA A 180 5.69 2.06 21.22
CA ALA A 180 6.55 2.66 20.20
C ALA A 180 5.79 3.49 19.15
N GLY A 181 4.45 3.45 19.14
CA GLY A 181 3.61 4.19 18.19
C GLY A 181 3.49 3.54 16.80
N VAL A 182 3.93 2.29 16.64
CA VAL A 182 3.84 1.53 15.38
C VAL A 182 2.46 0.90 15.27
N LEU A 183 1.53 1.67 14.71
CA LEU A 183 0.12 1.30 14.57
C LEU A 183 -0.30 1.23 13.11
N GLU A 184 -1.12 0.25 12.79
CA GLU A 184 -1.69 0.06 11.46
C GLU A 184 -3.23 0.10 11.52
N PRO A 185 -3.91 0.66 10.51
CA PRO A 185 -5.37 0.63 10.45
C PRO A 185 -5.88 -0.81 10.30
N THR A 186 -6.84 -1.21 11.12
CA THR A 186 -7.42 -2.58 11.07
C THR A 186 -7.99 -2.90 9.69
N ILE A 187 -8.64 -1.93 9.05
CA ILE A 187 -9.21 -2.09 7.70
C ILE A 187 -8.17 -2.47 6.64
N SER A 188 -6.92 -2.03 6.83
CA SER A 188 -5.82 -2.37 5.93
C SER A 188 -5.55 -3.87 5.98
N LYS A 189 -5.38 -4.43 7.17
CA LYS A 189 -5.15 -5.87 7.38
C LYS A 189 -6.30 -6.73 6.90
N ILE A 190 -7.54 -6.33 7.19
CA ILE A 190 -8.74 -7.06 6.74
C ILE A 190 -8.76 -7.14 5.20
N LYS A 191 -8.52 -6.02 4.52
CA LYS A 191 -8.50 -5.97 3.05
C LYS A 191 -7.34 -6.77 2.47
N SER A 192 -6.15 -6.67 3.04
CA SER A 192 -4.98 -7.42 2.60
C SER A 192 -5.23 -8.93 2.66
N LEU A 193 -5.75 -9.43 3.79
CA LEU A 193 -6.07 -10.85 3.94
C LEU A 193 -7.20 -11.28 2.99
N LYS A 194 -8.27 -10.47 2.87
CA LYS A 194 -9.39 -10.79 1.98
C LYS A 194 -8.95 -10.88 0.52
N PHE A 195 -8.20 -9.89 0.04
CA PHE A 195 -7.73 -9.88 -1.35
C PHE A 195 -6.72 -11.00 -1.62
N ALA A 196 -5.81 -11.27 -0.69
CA ALA A 196 -4.86 -12.38 -0.82
C ALA A 196 -5.58 -13.73 -0.91
N THR A 197 -6.58 -13.98 -0.06
CA THR A 197 -7.36 -15.22 -0.07
C THR A 197 -8.17 -15.38 -1.35
N GLU A 198 -8.89 -14.34 -1.80
CA GLU A 198 -9.66 -14.39 -3.05
C GLU A 198 -8.76 -14.62 -4.27
N ALA A 199 -7.58 -13.98 -4.31
CA ALA A 199 -6.60 -14.18 -5.36
C ALA A 199 -6.08 -15.63 -5.38
N ALA A 200 -5.72 -16.18 -4.21
CA ALA A 200 -5.26 -17.56 -4.10
C ALA A 200 -6.34 -18.55 -4.55
N ILE A 201 -7.60 -18.37 -4.14
CA ILE A 201 -8.73 -19.21 -4.58
C ILE A 201 -8.92 -19.13 -6.09
N THR A 202 -8.82 -17.92 -6.66
CA THR A 202 -8.99 -17.72 -8.11
C THR A 202 -7.90 -18.47 -8.88
N ILE A 203 -6.64 -18.37 -8.45
CA ILE A 203 -5.52 -19.05 -9.10
C ILE A 203 -5.66 -20.57 -8.98
N LEU A 204 -6.00 -21.08 -7.79
CA LEU A 204 -6.16 -22.52 -7.55
C LEU A 204 -7.37 -23.13 -8.28
N ARG A 205 -8.33 -22.31 -8.73
CA ARG A 205 -9.50 -22.76 -9.49
C ARG A 205 -9.22 -22.89 -10.98
N ILE A 206 -8.16 -22.27 -11.49
CA ILE A 206 -7.79 -22.39 -12.91
C ILE A 206 -7.18 -23.77 -13.11
N ASP A 207 -7.88 -24.61 -13.88
CA ASP A 207 -7.38 -25.91 -14.32
C ASP A 207 -6.55 -25.78 -15.59
N ASP A 208 -7.06 -25.02 -16.57
CA ASP A 208 -6.43 -24.80 -17.88
C ASP A 208 -6.48 -23.33 -18.33
N MET A 209 -5.45 -22.91 -19.06
CA MET A 209 -5.38 -21.62 -19.74
C MET A 209 -5.12 -21.82 -21.24
N ILE A 210 -6.13 -21.56 -22.07
CA ILE A 210 -6.00 -21.61 -23.53
C ILE A 210 -5.63 -20.22 -24.02
N LYS A 211 -4.42 -20.09 -24.55
CA LYS A 211 -3.98 -18.88 -25.25
C LYS A 211 -4.14 -19.08 -26.75
N LEU A 212 -5.03 -18.30 -27.35
CA LEU A 212 -5.18 -18.26 -28.80
C LEU A 212 -4.19 -17.24 -29.35
N ASP A 213 -3.33 -17.68 -30.26
CA ASP A 213 -2.57 -16.74 -31.06
C ASP A 213 -3.53 -16.04 -32.03
N PRO A 214 -3.38 -14.72 -32.23
CA PRO A 214 -4.21 -14.01 -33.19
C PRO A 214 -4.04 -14.65 -34.57
N GLU A 215 -5.15 -14.83 -35.28
CA GLU A 215 -5.12 -15.31 -36.66
C GLU A 215 -4.10 -14.47 -37.44
N GLN A 216 -3.05 -15.14 -37.93
CA GLN A 216 -2.24 -14.55 -38.97
C GLN A 216 -3.19 -14.39 -40.16
N LYS A 217 -3.60 -13.15 -40.42
CA LYS A 217 -4.21 -12.82 -41.70
C LYS A 217 -3.17 -13.21 -42.74
N GLU A 218 -3.36 -14.34 -43.42
CA GLU A 218 -2.68 -14.59 -44.66
C GLU A 218 -2.95 -13.35 -45.51
N GLY A 219 -1.92 -12.51 -45.69
CA GLY A 219 -2.01 -11.46 -46.68
C GLY A 219 -2.37 -12.17 -47.97
N LYS A 220 -3.48 -11.76 -48.61
CA LYS A 220 -3.92 -12.28 -49.91
C LYS A 220 -2.67 -12.55 -50.73
N GLY A 221 -2.46 -13.80 -51.14
CA GLY A 221 -1.26 -14.15 -51.89
C GLY A 221 -1.12 -13.19 -53.07
N TYR A 222 0.10 -12.85 -53.49
CA TYR A 222 0.33 -11.88 -54.58
C TYR A 222 -0.56 -12.15 -55.83
N LYS A 223 -0.91 -13.42 -56.08
CA LYS A 223 -1.88 -13.85 -57.09
C LYS A 223 -3.32 -13.40 -56.82
N GLU A 224 -3.82 -13.56 -55.60
CA GLU A 224 -5.18 -13.14 -55.22
C GLU A 224 -5.34 -11.62 -55.23
N ALA A 225 -4.29 -10.87 -54.84
CA ALA A 225 -4.26 -9.41 -54.96
C ALA A 225 -4.17 -8.93 -56.42
N MET A 226 -3.52 -9.71 -57.30
CA MET A 226 -3.51 -9.45 -58.74
C MET A 226 -4.86 -9.76 -59.40
N ASP A 227 -5.49 -10.89 -59.04
CA ASP A 227 -6.79 -11.29 -59.57
C ASP A 227 -7.92 -10.38 -59.07
N SER A 228 -7.79 -9.80 -57.87
CA SER A 228 -8.76 -8.82 -57.35
C SER A 228 -8.55 -7.39 -57.83
N GLY A 229 -7.53 -7.12 -58.66
CA GLY A 229 -7.25 -5.79 -59.24
C GLY A 229 -6.71 -4.73 -58.26
N GLU A 230 -6.55 -5.07 -56.98
CA GLU A 230 -6.15 -4.13 -55.90
C GLU A 230 -4.70 -3.62 -56.01
N LEU A 231 -3.90 -4.18 -56.93
CA LEU A 231 -2.50 -3.79 -57.17
C LEU A 231 -2.31 -2.68 -58.22
N TYR A 232 -3.36 -2.30 -58.93
CA TYR A 232 -3.29 -1.31 -60.03
C TYR A 232 -4.05 0.00 -59.76
N ASP A 233 -4.58 0.17 -58.55
CA ASP A 233 -5.19 1.44 -58.08
C ASP A 233 -4.22 2.25 -57.21
#